data_AF-A0A8J3K7M3-F1
#
_entry.id   AF-A0A8J3K7M3-F1
#
_cell.length_a   1.000
_cell.length_b   1.000
_cell.length_c   1.000
_cell.angle_alpha   90.00
_cell.angle_beta   90.00
_cell.angle_gamma   90.00
#
_symmetry.space_group_name_H-M   'P 1'
#
loop_
_entity.id
_entity.type
_entity.pdbx_description
1 polymer ?
#
loop_
_entity_poly.entity_id
_entity_poly.type
_entity_poly.pdbx_seq_one_letter_code
_entity_poly.pdbx_strand_id
1 'polypeptide(L)'
;MLTRRCCRIAAVVFFLFTAYPLVVKLAEHRLAHDWAHVVLHLLSMLVAVYAGWLAATELPARLFTWAVGVGYTLLGTVGWFIDGLLLTTPVAIPLAPVDNVFHLALGLAALAVLARDRHIRTTAATSGRTG
;
A
#
# COMPACT_ATOMS: atom_id res chain seq x y z
N MET A 1 12.43 13.44 -3.83
CA MET A 1 11.51 12.52 -4.52
C MET A 1 10.39 12.12 -3.57
N LEU A 2 9.20 12.69 -3.73
CA LEU A 2 8.05 12.54 -2.81
C LEU A 2 7.59 11.08 -2.72
N THR A 3 7.63 10.37 -3.84
CA THR A 3 7.25 8.95 -3.98
C THR A 3 8.16 8.02 -3.17
N ARG A 4 9.48 8.28 -3.13
CA ARG A 4 10.41 7.52 -2.27
C ARG A 4 10.09 7.71 -0.78
N ARG A 5 9.78 8.94 -0.34
CA ARG A 5 9.35 9.19 1.05
C ARG A 5 8.05 8.46 1.37
N CYS A 6 7.09 8.46 0.43
CA CYS A 6 5.87 7.69 0.54
C CYS A 6 6.14 6.19 0.71
N CYS A 7 7.06 5.60 -0.08
CA CYS A 7 7.45 4.20 0.06
C CYS A 7 8.09 3.91 1.43
N ARG A 8 8.90 4.81 1.97
CA ARG A 8 9.50 4.64 3.30
C ARG A 8 8.44 4.61 4.41
N ILE A 9 7.48 5.53 4.34
CA ILE A 9 6.35 5.57 5.28
C ILE A 9 5.49 4.32 5.11
N ALA A 10 5.17 3.95 3.87
CA ALA A 10 4.40 2.75 3.56
C ALA A 10 5.08 1.48 4.10
N ALA A 11 6.41 1.37 4.02
CA ALA A 11 7.14 0.24 4.60
C ALA A 11 6.91 0.13 6.11
N VAL A 12 6.98 1.24 6.84
CA VAL A 12 6.71 1.26 8.29
C VAL A 12 5.26 0.91 8.57
N VAL A 13 4.33 1.49 7.82
CA VAL A 13 2.89 1.23 7.97
C VAL A 13 2.56 -0.23 7.71
N PHE A 14 3.07 -0.83 6.63
CA PHE A 14 2.90 -2.25 6.36
C PHE A 14 3.55 -3.13 7.41
N PHE A 15 4.74 -2.77 7.91
CA PHE A 15 5.38 -3.52 8.97
C PHE A 15 4.51 -3.56 10.23
N LEU A 16 4.03 -2.40 10.70
CA LEU A 16 3.17 -2.31 11.89
C LEU A 16 1.85 -3.05 11.68
N PHE A 17 1.22 -2.87 10.52
CA PHE A 17 -0.04 -3.52 10.17
C PHE A 17 0.10 -5.03 9.94
N THR A 18 1.31 -5.54 9.68
CA THR A 18 1.58 -6.98 9.60
C THR A 18 1.95 -7.55 10.97
N ALA A 19 2.82 -6.87 11.72
CA ALA A 19 3.39 -7.37 12.97
C ALA A 19 2.32 -7.55 14.05
N TYR A 20 1.40 -6.60 14.20
CA TYR A 20 0.34 -6.69 15.22
C TYR A 20 -0.62 -7.87 14.96
N PRO A 21 -1.25 -8.00 13.78
CA PRO A 21 -2.13 -9.13 13.49
C PRO A 21 -1.39 -10.46 13.49
N LEU A 22 -0.12 -10.51 13.06
CA LEU A 22 0.67 -11.74 13.12
C LEU A 22 0.78 -12.24 14.58
N VAL A 23 1.14 -11.36 15.52
CA VAL A 23 1.27 -11.71 16.94
C VAL A 23 -0.08 -12.14 17.53
N VAL A 24 -1.13 -11.34 17.29
CA VAL A 24 -2.48 -11.62 17.82
C VAL A 24 -3.03 -12.92 17.26
N LYS A 25 -2.98 -13.12 15.94
CA LYS A 25 -3.53 -14.32 15.28
C LYS A 25 -2.73 -15.57 15.57
N LEU A 26 -1.42 -15.45 15.84
CA LEU A 26 -0.60 -16.56 16.28
C LEU A 26 -1.01 -17.01 17.68
N ALA A 27 -1.26 -16.05 18.59
CA ALA A 27 -1.77 -16.33 19.93
C ALA A 27 -3.20 -16.90 19.93
N GLU A 28 -4.05 -16.48 19.00
CA GLU A 28 -5.43 -16.97 18.86
C GLU A 28 -5.57 -18.25 18.02
N HIS A 29 -4.47 -18.82 17.49
CA HIS A 29 -4.48 -19.95 16.54
C HIS A 29 -5.33 -19.74 15.26
N ARG A 30 -5.54 -18.48 14.86
CA ARG A 30 -6.38 -18.10 13.70
C ARG A 30 -5.60 -17.87 12.41
N LEU A 31 -4.27 -17.94 12.47
CA LEU A 31 -3.38 -17.67 11.33
C LEU A 31 -3.67 -18.56 10.11
N ALA A 32 -4.13 -19.79 10.32
CA ALA A 32 -4.35 -20.77 9.25
C ALA A 32 -5.39 -20.32 8.21
N HIS A 33 -6.32 -19.43 8.58
CA HIS A 33 -7.40 -19.01 7.69
C HIS A 33 -7.04 -17.84 6.77
N ASP A 34 -6.07 -16.98 7.14
CA ASP A 34 -5.78 -15.75 6.39
C ASP A 34 -4.28 -15.37 6.35
N TRP A 35 -3.39 -16.36 6.53
CA TRP A 35 -1.94 -16.17 6.45
C TRP A 35 -1.50 -15.50 5.14
N ALA A 36 -2.19 -15.75 4.03
CA ALA A 36 -1.90 -15.15 2.74
C ALA A 36 -2.05 -13.62 2.77
N HIS A 37 -3.02 -13.10 3.53
CA HIS A 37 -3.22 -11.67 3.71
C HIS A 37 -2.05 -11.03 4.47
N VAL A 38 -1.57 -11.70 5.52
CA VAL A 38 -0.39 -11.29 6.29
C VAL A 38 0.87 -11.29 5.40
N VAL A 39 1.05 -12.34 4.60
CA VAL A 39 2.17 -12.44 3.64
C VAL A 39 2.10 -11.33 2.60
N LEU A 40 0.91 -11.00 2.09
CA LEU A 40 0.76 -9.92 1.11
C LEU A 40 1.21 -8.56 1.65
N HIS A 41 0.88 -8.24 2.90
CA HIS A 41 1.36 -7.01 3.54
C HIS A 41 2.87 -7.06 3.82
N LEU A 42 3.43 -8.22 4.20
CA LEU A 42 4.87 -8.38 4.36
C LEU A 42 5.62 -8.17 3.03
N LEU A 43 5.15 -8.78 1.94
CA LEU A 43 5.72 -8.59 0.61
C LEU A 43 5.60 -7.12 0.18
N SER A 44 4.46 -6.48 0.46
CA SER A 44 4.26 -5.05 0.19
C SER A 44 5.26 -4.20 0.97
N MET A 45 5.55 -4.54 2.23
CA MET A 45 6.61 -3.90 3.02
C MET A 45 7.98 -4.06 2.37
N LEU A 46 8.36 -5.27 1.94
CA LEU A 46 9.66 -5.52 1.32
C LEU A 46 9.83 -4.74 0.01
N VAL A 47 8.78 -4.70 -0.83
CA VAL A 47 8.79 -3.91 -2.07
C VAL A 47 8.90 -2.42 -1.75
N ALA A 48 8.20 -1.94 -0.70
CA ALA A 48 8.29 -0.55 -0.24
C ALA A 48 9.70 -0.20 0.26
N VAL A 49 10.36 -1.11 0.99
CA VAL A 49 11.74 -0.96 1.43
C VAL A 49 12.69 -0.85 0.24
N TYR A 50 12.58 -1.79 -0.70
CA TYR A 50 13.39 -1.76 -1.91
C TYR A 50 13.19 -0.44 -2.68
N ALA A 51 11.94 -0.04 -2.94
CA ALA A 51 11.63 1.17 -3.69
C ALA A 51 12.03 2.47 -2.95
N GLY A 52 11.91 2.48 -1.62
CA GLY A 52 12.19 3.65 -0.78
C GLY A 52 13.67 3.92 -0.51
N TRP A 53 14.50 2.87 -0.44
CA TRP A 53 15.91 2.97 -0.06
C TRP A 53 16.88 2.41 -1.09
N LEU A 54 16.59 1.28 -1.73
CA LEU A 54 17.58 0.49 -2.47
C LEU A 54 17.56 0.73 -3.98
N ALA A 55 16.39 1.04 -4.55
CA ALA A 55 16.23 1.22 -5.99
C ALA A 55 17.11 2.36 -6.52
N ALA A 56 17.87 2.10 -7.58
CA ALA A 56 18.72 3.09 -8.23
C ALA A 56 17.91 4.22 -8.90
N THR A 57 16.75 3.90 -9.47
CA THR A 57 15.88 4.86 -10.16
C THR A 57 14.61 5.17 -9.34
N GLU A 58 13.90 6.24 -9.70
CA GLU A 58 12.61 6.56 -9.05
C GLU A 58 11.43 5.73 -9.57
N LEU A 59 11.62 5.01 -10.69
CA LEU A 59 10.55 4.26 -11.33
C LEU A 59 9.86 3.24 -10.37
N PRO A 60 10.59 2.41 -9.60
CA PRO A 60 9.97 1.49 -8.66
C PRO A 60 9.12 2.20 -7.59
N ALA A 61 9.58 3.34 -7.07
CA ALA A 61 8.83 4.11 -6.09
C ALA A 61 7.53 4.68 -6.66
N ARG A 62 7.55 5.13 -7.92
CA ARG A 62 6.35 5.61 -8.62
C ARG A 62 5.36 4.47 -8.87
N LEU A 63 5.83 3.34 -9.39
CA LEU A 63 4.99 2.18 -9.67
C LEU A 63 4.36 1.62 -8.39
N PHE A 64 5.14 1.49 -7.32
CA PHE A 64 4.63 1.05 -6.03
C PHE A 64 3.60 2.03 -5.47
N THR A 65 3.89 3.33 -5.46
CA THR A 65 2.95 4.35 -4.98
C THR A 65 1.66 4.35 -5.83
N TRP A 66 1.75 4.11 -7.14
CA TRP A 66 0.58 3.96 -8.01
C TRP A 66 -0.22 2.70 -7.70
N ALA A 67 0.44 1.56 -7.54
CA ALA A 67 -0.20 0.29 -7.23
C ALA A 67 -0.93 0.36 -5.88
N VAL A 68 -0.30 0.94 -4.86
CA VAL A 68 -0.96 1.23 -3.57
C VAL A 68 -2.10 2.21 -3.75
N GLY A 69 -1.86 3.34 -4.42
CA GLY A 69 -2.89 4.38 -4.61
C GLY A 69 -4.16 3.85 -5.26
N VAL A 70 -4.04 3.10 -6.36
CA VAL A 70 -5.19 2.54 -7.07
C VAL A 70 -5.73 1.30 -6.36
N GLY A 71 -4.87 0.32 -6.08
CA GLY A 71 -5.27 -0.97 -5.53
C GLY A 71 -5.90 -0.84 -4.15
N TYR A 72 -5.28 -0.07 -3.25
CA TYR A 72 -5.77 0.06 -1.87
C TYR A 72 -7.01 0.96 -1.79
N THR A 73 -7.11 2.00 -2.64
CA THR A 73 -8.36 2.76 -2.70
C THR A 73 -9.51 1.88 -3.20
N LEU A 74 -9.27 1.05 -4.23
CA LEU A 74 -10.28 0.12 -4.74
C LEU A 74 -10.69 -0.91 -3.69
N LEU A 75 -9.71 -1.59 -3.05
CA LEU A 75 -9.97 -2.56 -1.99
C LEU A 75 -10.75 -1.94 -0.84
N GLY A 76 -10.32 -0.78 -0.35
CA GLY A 76 -10.97 -0.10 0.76
C GLY A 76 -12.34 0.48 0.42
N THR A 77 -12.65 0.72 -0.86
CA THR A 77 -13.99 1.14 -1.31
C THR A 77 -14.91 -0.07 -1.47
N VAL A 78 -14.45 -1.10 -2.18
CA VAL A 78 -15.23 -2.30 -2.49
C VAL A 78 -15.48 -3.15 -1.25
N GLY A 79 -14.53 -3.21 -0.31
CA GLY A 79 -14.64 -4.00 0.91
C GLY A 79 -15.77 -3.58 1.86
N TRP A 80 -16.41 -2.41 1.65
CA TRP A 80 -17.64 -2.07 2.36
C TRP A 80 -18.87 -2.83 1.85
N PHE A 81 -18.78 -3.44 0.68
CA PHE A 81 -19.88 -4.12 0.00
C PHE A 81 -19.69 -5.63 -0.09
N ILE A 82 -18.49 -6.14 0.24
CA ILE A 82 -18.17 -7.58 0.25
C ILE A 82 -17.34 -7.91 1.49
N ASP A 83 -17.54 -9.10 2.07
CA ASP A 83 -16.85 -9.52 3.30
C ASP A 83 -15.37 -9.87 3.07
N GLY A 84 -14.98 -10.13 1.82
CA GLY A 84 -13.62 -10.48 1.45
C GLY A 84 -13.52 -11.24 0.14
N LEU A 85 -12.30 -11.59 -0.24
CA LEU A 85 -11.99 -12.37 -1.43
C LEU A 85 -11.59 -13.79 -1.03
N LEU A 86 -12.06 -14.78 -1.78
CA LEU A 86 -11.63 -16.19 -1.63
C LEU A 86 -11.80 -16.75 -0.21
N LEU A 87 -12.83 -16.29 0.53
CA LEU A 87 -13.04 -16.59 1.95
C LEU A 87 -13.18 -18.09 2.28
N THR A 88 -13.50 -18.93 1.31
CA THR A 88 -13.63 -20.38 1.47
C THR A 88 -12.31 -21.13 1.29
N THR A 89 -11.19 -20.42 1.14
CA THR A 89 -9.88 -21.00 0.82
C THR A 89 -8.81 -20.56 1.81
N PRO A 90 -7.67 -21.28 1.91
CA PRO A 90 -6.53 -20.84 2.73
C PRO A 90 -5.87 -19.53 2.27
N VAL A 91 -6.28 -18.99 1.12
CA VAL A 91 -5.80 -17.70 0.59
C VAL A 91 -6.86 -16.60 0.76
N ALA A 92 -7.73 -16.74 1.76
CA ALA A 92 -8.73 -15.74 2.08
C ALA A 92 -8.09 -14.37 2.37
N ILE A 93 -8.69 -13.34 1.79
CA ILE A 93 -8.37 -11.94 2.05
C ILE A 93 -9.61 -11.33 2.69
N PRO A 94 -9.70 -11.34 4.04
CA PRO A 94 -10.80 -10.68 4.73
C PRO A 94 -10.75 -9.17 4.47
N LEU A 95 -11.91 -8.56 4.29
CA LEU A 95 -12.08 -7.11 4.12
C LEU A 95 -12.94 -6.57 5.27
N ALA A 96 -12.46 -6.78 6.50
CA ALA A 96 -13.15 -6.27 7.68
C ALA A 96 -13.14 -4.72 7.66
N PRO A 97 -14.04 -4.06 8.40
CA PRO A 97 -14.10 -2.59 8.43
C PRO A 97 -12.76 -1.91 8.72
N VAL A 98 -11.94 -2.51 9.61
CA VAL A 98 -10.59 -2.01 9.93
C VAL A 98 -9.66 -2.09 8.73
N ASP A 99 -9.70 -3.19 7.97
CA ASP A 99 -8.90 -3.37 6.75
C ASP A 99 -9.33 -2.33 5.70
N ASN A 100 -10.63 -2.07 5.56
CA ASN A 100 -11.15 -1.09 4.60
C ASN A 100 -10.69 0.33 4.91
N VAL A 101 -10.73 0.73 6.19
CA VAL A 101 -10.21 2.03 6.64
C VAL A 101 -8.71 2.13 6.37
N PHE A 102 -7.95 1.08 6.69
CA PHE A 102 -6.52 1.02 6.41
C PHE A 102 -6.22 1.17 4.90
N HIS A 103 -6.91 0.40 4.07
CA HIS A 103 -6.79 0.44 2.62
C HIS A 103 -7.12 1.83 2.06
N LEU A 104 -8.24 2.44 2.47
CA LEU A 104 -8.61 3.80 2.04
C LEU A 104 -7.58 4.84 2.49
N ALA A 105 -7.17 4.82 3.75
CA ALA A 105 -6.23 5.81 4.28
C ALA A 105 -4.90 5.77 3.53
N LEU A 106 -4.35 4.57 3.30
CA LEU A 106 -3.09 4.39 2.59
C LEU A 106 -3.23 4.71 1.10
N GLY A 107 -4.31 4.25 0.47
CA GLY A 107 -4.61 4.48 -0.94
C GLY A 107 -4.77 5.97 -1.28
N LEU A 108 -5.61 6.68 -0.53
CA LEU A 108 -5.84 8.12 -0.74
C LEU A 108 -4.58 8.94 -0.50
N ALA A 109 -3.78 8.62 0.53
CA ALA A 109 -2.51 9.28 0.77
C ALA A 109 -1.53 9.09 -0.41
N ALA A 110 -1.45 7.87 -0.96
CA ALA A 110 -0.61 7.59 -2.11
C ALA A 110 -1.09 8.31 -3.39
N LEU A 111 -2.41 8.38 -3.63
CA LEU A 111 -2.99 9.18 -4.72
C LEU A 111 -2.66 10.67 -4.59
N ALA A 112 -2.77 11.23 -3.38
CA ALA A 112 -2.40 12.61 -3.11
C ALA A 112 -0.92 12.89 -3.40
N VAL A 113 -0.02 11.95 -3.04
CA VAL A 113 1.40 12.02 -3.39
C VAL A 113 1.60 12.03 -4.90
N LEU A 114 0.91 11.17 -5.65
CA LEU A 114 1.03 11.12 -7.11
C LEU A 114 0.49 12.39 -7.78
N ALA A 115 -0.62 12.94 -7.29
CA ALA A 115 -1.19 14.18 -7.80
C ALA A 115 -0.21 15.35 -7.60
N ARG A 116 0.36 15.49 -6.39
CA ARG A 116 1.35 16.51 -6.07
C ARG A 116 2.62 16.35 -6.90
N ASP A 117 3.09 15.12 -7.06
CA ASP A 117 4.27 14.81 -7.84
C ASP A 117 4.09 15.14 -9.33
N ARG A 118 2.93 14.84 -9.92
CA ARG A 118 2.57 15.27 -11.29
C ARG A 118 2.58 16.78 -11.41
N HIS A 119 1.95 17.49 -10.48
CA HIS A 119 1.89 18.95 -10.47
C HIS A 119 3.29 19.59 -10.49
N ILE A 120 4.21 19.11 -9.64
CA ILE A 120 5.60 19.63 -9.58
C ILE A 120 6.32 19.42 -10.92
N ARG A 121 6.14 18.25 -11.56
CA ARG A 121 6.78 17.96 -12.85
C ARG A 121 6.23 18.85 -13.97
N THR A 122 4.92 19.09 -14.01
CA THR A 122 4.28 19.96 -15.02
C THR A 122 4.70 21.42 -14.88
N THR A 123 4.84 21.93 -13.64
CA THR A 123 5.31 23.31 -13.42
C THR A 123 6.77 23.50 -13.83
N ALA A 124 7.63 22.51 -13.58
CA ALA A 124 9.03 22.59 -13.98
C ALA A 124 9.21 22.54 -15.51
N ALA A 125 8.39 21.77 -16.22
CA ALA A 125 8.44 21.67 -17.68
C ALA A 125 7.96 22.96 -18.38
N THR A 126 7.03 23.69 -17.77
CA THR A 126 6.52 24.96 -18.30
C THR A 126 7.49 26.12 -18.05
N SER A 127 8.16 26.17 -16.90
CA SER A 127 9.19 27.18 -16.61
C SER A 127 10.46 27.04 -17.47
N GLY A 128 10.78 25.84 -17.96
CA GLY A 128 11.94 25.60 -18.81
C GLY A 128 11.73 25.93 -20.30
N ARG A 129 10.51 26.30 -20.72
CA ARG A 129 10.16 26.57 -22.12
C ARG A 129 10.16 28.05 -22.50
N THR A 130 10.41 28.94 -21.55
CA THR A 130 10.57 30.38 -21.80
C THR A 130 12.05 30.68 -21.97
N GLY A 131 12.55 30.58 -23.20
CA GLY A 131 13.93 30.89 -23.60
C GLY A 131 14.06 30.93 -25.10
#